data_AF-T1KI33-F1
#
_entry.id   AF-T1KI33-F1
#
_cell.length_a   1.000
_cell.length_b   1.000
_cell.length_c   1.000
_cell.angle_alpha   90.00
_cell.angle_beta   90.00
_cell.angle_gamma   90.00
#
_symmetry.space_group_name_H-M   'P 1'
#
loop_
_entity.id
_entity.type
_entity.pdbx_description
1 polymer ?
#
loop_
_entity_poly.entity_id
_entity_poly.type
_entity_poly.pdbx_seq_one_letter_code
_entity_poly.pdbx_strand_id
1 'polypeptide(L)' 'MNLNIGQNEKEQLLVSNIWLQMSWTDVNLTWNSSDYGGLTSLRIPSSRIWKPDLLLYNR' A
#
# COMPACT_ATOMS: atom_id res chain seq x y z
N MET A 1 8.62 17.01 2.24
CA MET A 1 9.11 16.41 3.50
C MET A 1 10.44 15.76 3.16
N ASN A 2 11.54 16.20 3.79
CA ASN A 2 12.92 15.96 3.34
C ASN A 2 13.39 14.52 3.63
N LEU A 3 14.07 13.91 2.66
CA LEU A 3 14.70 12.60 2.79
C LEU A 3 16.09 12.77 3.42
N ASN A 4 16.34 12.12 4.56
CA ASN A 4 17.69 11.97 5.10
C ASN A 4 18.20 10.57 4.75
N ILE A 5 19.19 10.49 3.87
CA ILE A 5 19.89 9.25 3.54
C ILE A 5 21.15 9.20 4.41
N GLY A 6 21.20 8.27 5.36
CA GLY A 6 22.42 7.97 6.11
C GLY A 6 23.17 6.83 5.43
N GLN A 7 24.27 7.14 4.76
CA GLN A 7 25.18 6.13 4.20
C GLN A 7 26.28 5.85 5.23
N ASN A 8 26.32 4.65 5.80
CA ASN A 8 27.45 4.21 6.60
C ASN A 8 28.41 3.45 5.68
N GLU A 9 29.52 4.08 5.26
CA GLU A 9 30.40 3.57 4.19
C GLU A 9 31.06 2.20 4.50
N LYS A 10 30.93 1.68 5.73
CA LYS A 10 31.45 0.37 6.15
C LYS A 10 30.43 -0.77 6.06
N GLU A 11 29.14 -0.48 5.91
CA GLU A 11 28.08 -1.45 5.70
C GLU A 11 27.25 -0.92 4.53
N GLN A 12 27.25 -1.57 3.36
CA GLN A 12 26.50 -1.14 2.17
C GLN A 12 24.98 -1.32 2.37
N LEU A 13 24.42 -0.72 3.43
CA LEU A 13 23.03 -0.79 3.84
C LEU A 13 22.40 0.59 3.64
N LEU A 14 21.43 0.66 2.73
CA LEU A 14 20.57 1.84 2.57
C LEU A 14 19.38 1.70 3.52
N VAL A 15 19.26 2.61 4.49
CA VAL A 15 18.09 2.72 5.35
C VAL A 15 17.29 3.95 4.92
N SER A 16 16.00 3.78 4.64
CA SER A 16 15.12 4.87 4.20
C SER A 16 13.72 4.72 4.77
N ASN A 17 13.13 5.83 5.19
CA ASN A 17 11.73 5.89 5.61
C ASN A 17 10.87 6.29 4.41
N ILE A 18 10.09 5.35 3.89
CA ILE A 18 9.27 5.53 2.70
C ILE A 18 7.79 5.34 2.99
N TRP A 19 6.95 6.16 2.36
CA TRP A 19 5.50 5.96 2.33
C TRP A 19 5.13 5.28 1.01
N LEU A 20 4.62 4.05 1.10
CA LEU A 20 4.19 3.30 -0.08
C LEU A 20 2.68 3.39 -0.24
N GLN A 21 2.23 3.98 -1.34
CA GLN A 21 0.81 4.01 -1.73
C GLN A 21 0.57 2.95 -2.80
N MET A 22 -0.34 2.02 -2.53
CA MET A 22 -0.77 0.98 -3.47
C MET A 22 -2.20 1.21 -3.93
N SER A 23 -2.48 0.82 -5.17
CA SER A 23 -3.83 0.75 -5.73
C SER A 23 -3.96 -0.53 -6.55
N TRP A 24 -5.06 -1.25 -6.36
CA TRP A 24 -5.41 -2.42 -7.15
C TRP A 24 -6.93 -2.50 -7.29
N THR A 25 -7.41 -3.25 -8.29
CA THR A 25 -8.84 -3.51 -8.49
C THR A 25 -9.17 -4.91 -8.01
N ASP A 26 -10.13 -5.04 -7.09
CA ASP A 26 -10.67 -6.32 -6.65
C ASP A 26 -12.11 -6.45 -7.16
N VAL A 27 -12.34 -7.39 -8.07
CA VAL A 27 -13.66 -7.61 -8.70
C VAL A 27 -14.71 -8.09 -7.68
N ASN A 28 -14.29 -8.72 -6.58
CA ASN A 28 -15.21 -9.17 -5.53
C ASN A 28 -15.64 -8.03 -4.60
N LEU A 29 -14.94 -6.89 -4.63
CA LEU A 29 -15.28 -5.69 -3.87
C LEU A 29 -16.01 -4.66 -4.76
N THR A 30 -16.90 -5.14 -5.62
CA THR A 30 -17.75 -4.31 -6.48
C THR A 30 -19.21 -4.43 -6.07
N TRP A 31 -19.94 -3.33 -6.13
CA TRP A 31 -21.37 -3.29 -5.81
C TRP A 31 -22.07 -2.19 -6.61
N ASN A 32 -23.39 -2.31 -6.74
CA ASN A 32 -24.22 -1.23 -7.26
C ASN A 32 -24.57 -0.26 -6.13
N SER A 33 -24.22 1.02 -6.27
CA SER A 33 -24.43 2.02 -5.22
C SER A 33 -25.90 2.23 -4.87
N SER A 34 -26.82 2.03 -5.83
CA SER A 34 -28.27 2.18 -5.59
C SER A 34 -28.79 1.21 -4.52
N ASP A 35 -28.20 0.02 -4.44
CA ASP A 35 -28.66 -1.05 -3.55
C ASP A 35 -28.25 -0.77 -2.09
N TYR A 36 -27.34 0.19 -1.89
CA TYR A 36 -26.78 0.57 -0.59
C TYR A 36 -26.94 2.08 -0.32
N GLY A 37 -28.02 2.69 -0.80
CA GLY A 37 -28.35 4.09 -0.48
C GLY A 37 -27.39 5.13 -1.07
N GLY A 38 -26.78 4.83 -2.21
CA GLY A 38 -25.81 5.70 -2.88
C GLY A 38 -24.37 5.57 -2.36
N LEU A 39 -24.04 4.50 -1.64
CA LEU A 39 -22.68 4.28 -1.13
C LEU A 39 -21.68 4.07 -2.29
N THR A 40 -20.67 4.94 -2.39
CA THR A 40 -19.65 4.90 -3.45
C THR A 40 -18.23 4.61 -2.95
N SER A 41 -18.00 4.69 -1.63
CA SER A 41 -16.69 4.46 -1.04
C SER A 41 -16.82 3.87 0.37
N LEU A 42 -15.91 2.97 0.71
CA LEU A 42 -15.86 2.30 2.00
C LEU A 42 -14.40 2.20 2.47
N ARG A 43 -14.20 2.36 3.79
CA ARG A 43 -12.89 2.17 4.41
C ARG A 43 -12.90 0.88 5.22
N ILE A 44 -12.19 -0.13 4.73
CA ILE A 44 -12.08 -1.45 5.38
C ILE A 44 -10.64 -1.66 5.87
N PRO A 45 -10.43 -2.24 7.07
CA PRO A 45 -9.10 -2.69 7.48
C PRO A 45 -8.50 -3.66 6.45
N SER A 46 -7.25 -3.45 6.06
CA SER A 46 -6.55 -4.29 5.07
C SER A 46 -6.39 -5.75 5.50
N SER A 47 -6.54 -6.05 6.80
CA SER A 47 -6.54 -7.43 7.32
C SER A 47 -7.80 -8.22 6.98
N ARG A 48 -8.85 -7.58 6.46
CA ARG A 48 -10.14 -8.22 6.15
C ARG A 48 -10.36 -8.46 4.65
N ILE A 49 -9.45 -7.99 3.82
CA ILE A 49 -9.54 -8.12 2.36
C ILE A 49 -8.26 -8.74 1.82
N TRP A 50 -8.36 -9.34 0.65
CA TRP A 50 -7.16 -9.70 -0.10
C TRP A 50 -6.45 -8.42 -0.56
N LYS A 51 -5.11 -8.48 -0.57
CA LYS A 51 -4.22 -7.44 -1.08
C LYS A 51 -2.99 -8.14 -1.66
N PRO A 52 -2.33 -7.58 -2.69
CA PRO A 52 -1.12 -8.17 -3.23
C PRO A 52 -0.01 -8.21 -2.17
N ASP A 53 0.77 -9.29 -2.18
CA ASP A 53 1.99 -9.39 -1.38
C ASP A 53 3.11 -8.61 -2.07
N LEU A 54 3.87 -7.84 -1.27
CA LEU A 54 5.01 -7.07 -1.76
C LEU A 54 6.31 -7.63 -1.20
N LEU A 55 7.27 -7.81 -2.09
CA LEU A 55 8.62 -8.23 -1.76
C LEU A 55 9.59 -7.16 -2.26
N LEU A 56 10.44 -6.66 -1.37
CA LEU A 56 11.56 -5.83 -1.78
C LEU A 56 12.70 -6.75 -2.21
N TYR A 57 12.94 -6.86 -3.51
CA TYR A 57 14.09 -7.57 -4.05
C TYR A 57 15.26 -6.60 -4.23
N ASN A 58 16.42 -6.95 -3.67
CA ASN A 58 17.66 -6.22 -3.85
C ASN A 58 18.65 -7.10 -4.64
N ARG A 59 19.36 -6.52 -5.62
CA ARG A 59 20.49 -7.17 -6.32
C ARG A 59 21.80 -6.52 -5.91
#